data_AF-A0A9D6UQJ8-F1
#
_entry.id   AF-A0A9D6UQJ8-F1
#
_cell.length_a   1.000
_cell.length_b   1.000
_cell.length_c   1.000
_cell.angle_alpha   90.00
_cell.angle_beta   90.00
_cell.angle_gamma   90.00
#
_symmetry.space_group_name_H-M   'P 1'
#
loop_
_entity.id
_entity.type
_entity.pdbx_description
1 polymer ?
#
loop_
_entity_poly.entity_id
_entity_poly.type
_entity_poly.pdbx_seq_one_letter_code
_entity_poly.pdbx_strand_id
1 'polypeptide(L)'
;MPTSNAARWAGIAFLVLLANSAYLLAFATPSIFYMANVLAHIALGALWAVLVLVLARHQRKQALIGSLVIATGAALVYTGAGFDFRWLLWLHIAAGVFTAIALVIAARRRSWALALAACGFFYAGAAIYQRFRPDHQTAIVNPLTVPATMQQEGAGPRSPFWPSSANTNVNGIIPSNFFMDSKLCGECHKDAYAQ
;
A
#
# COMPACT_ATOMS: atom_id res chain seq x y z
N MET A 1 -19.39 0.25 32.75
CA MET A 1 -18.01 -0.04 33.20
C MET A 1 -17.12 1.10 32.72
N PRO A 2 -16.35 1.76 33.59
CA PRO A 2 -15.41 2.78 33.15
C PRO A 2 -14.44 2.15 32.15
N THR A 3 -14.38 2.69 30.94
CA THR A 3 -13.45 2.22 29.92
C THR A 3 -12.05 2.53 30.41
N SER A 4 -11.21 1.51 30.58
CA SER A 4 -9.79 1.71 30.88
C SER A 4 -9.16 2.64 29.84
N ASN A 5 -8.12 3.40 30.23
CA ASN A 5 -7.39 4.26 29.29
C ASN A 5 -6.95 3.49 28.04
N ALA A 6 -6.55 2.22 28.20
CA ALA A 6 -6.22 1.33 27.09
C ALA A 6 -7.37 1.11 26.11
N ALA A 7 -8.61 0.91 26.59
CA ALA A 7 -9.78 0.75 25.71
C ALA A 7 -10.11 2.03 24.94
N ARG A 8 -9.91 3.20 25.56
CA ARG A 8 -10.07 4.50 24.89
C ARG A 8 -9.03 4.67 23.78
N TRP A 9 -7.75 4.41 24.08
CA TRP A 9 -6.67 4.48 23.09
C TRP A 9 -6.84 3.47 21.97
N ALA A 10 -7.28 2.24 22.26
CA ALA A 10 -7.58 1.23 21.24
C ALA A 10 -8.68 1.71 20.27
N GLY A 11 -9.71 2.37 20.79
CA GLY A 11 -10.76 2.95 19.95
C GLY A 11 -10.29 4.12 19.10
N ILE A 12 -9.44 5.02 19.63
CA ILE A 12 -8.86 6.11 18.86
C ILE A 12 -7.94 5.55 17.77
N ALA A 13 -7.03 4.65 18.12
CA ALA A 13 -6.12 3.99 17.18
C ALA A 13 -6.90 3.27 16.07
N PHE A 14 -7.99 2.58 16.42
CA PHE A 14 -8.89 1.96 15.44
C PHE A 14 -9.49 2.98 14.46
N LEU A 15 -10.01 4.11 14.94
CA LEU A 15 -10.62 5.12 14.07
C LEU A 15 -9.59 5.79 13.15
N VAL A 16 -8.38 6.06 13.64
CA VAL A 16 -7.28 6.60 12.84
C VAL A 16 -6.84 5.59 11.79
N LEU A 17 -6.67 4.32 12.20
CA LEU A 17 -6.34 3.23 11.29
C LEU A 17 -7.42 3.07 10.22
N LEU A 18 -8.70 3.13 10.58
CA LEU A 18 -9.83 3.05 9.63
C LEU A 18 -9.78 4.16 8.58
N ALA A 19 -9.52 5.40 8.99
CA ALA A 19 -9.40 6.53 8.07
C ALA A 19 -8.19 6.37 7.13
N ASN A 20 -7.05 5.94 7.66
CA ASN A 20 -5.86 5.65 6.85
C ASN A 20 -6.09 4.48 5.88
N SER A 21 -6.77 3.40 6.30
CA SER A 21 -7.18 2.30 5.41
C SER A 21 -8.08 2.78 4.27
N ALA A 22 -9.02 3.68 4.54
CA ALA A 22 -9.89 4.25 3.51
C ALA A 22 -9.10 5.06 2.48
N TYR A 23 -8.09 5.81 2.93
CA TYR A 23 -7.15 6.49 2.03
C TYR A 23 -6.35 5.50 1.16
N LEU A 24 -5.80 4.44 1.75
CA LEU A 24 -5.01 3.44 1.01
C LEU A 24 -5.85 2.58 0.06
N LEU A 25 -7.13 2.35 0.38
CA LEU A 25 -8.07 1.71 -0.56
C LEU A 25 -8.44 2.67 -1.70
N ALA A 26 -8.59 3.95 -1.41
CA ALA A 26 -9.00 4.95 -2.39
C ALA A 26 -7.90 5.29 -3.40
N PHE A 27 -6.62 5.24 -3.02
CA PHE A 27 -5.52 5.67 -3.88
C PHE A 27 -4.42 4.62 -3.98
N ALA A 28 -3.69 4.64 -5.09
CA ALA A 28 -2.49 3.82 -5.31
C ALA A 28 -1.42 4.63 -6.06
N THR A 29 -1.22 5.89 -5.65
CA THR A 29 -0.31 6.80 -6.37
C THR A 29 1.15 6.50 -6.04
N PRO A 30 2.05 6.51 -7.04
CA PRO A 30 3.49 6.28 -6.83
C PRO A 30 4.16 7.54 -6.25
N SER A 31 3.79 7.92 -5.03
CA SER A 31 4.26 9.14 -4.35
C SER A 31 4.86 8.84 -2.98
N ILE A 32 5.78 9.71 -2.53
CA ILE A 32 6.37 9.63 -1.19
C ILE A 32 5.27 9.74 -0.12
N PHE A 33 4.27 10.59 -0.34
CA PHE A 33 3.15 10.77 0.58
C PHE A 33 2.31 9.48 0.72
N TYR A 34 2.04 8.79 -0.39
CA TYR A 34 1.36 7.49 -0.35
C TYR A 34 2.18 6.45 0.41
N MET A 35 3.48 6.34 0.11
CA MET A 35 4.37 5.40 0.80
C MET A 35 4.50 5.71 2.30
N ALA A 36 4.52 6.98 2.68
CA ALA A 36 4.47 7.38 4.09
C ALA A 36 3.17 6.93 4.78
N ASN A 37 2.03 6.99 4.07
CA ASN A 37 0.76 6.47 4.59
C ASN A 37 0.75 4.94 4.70
N VAL A 38 1.43 4.20 3.82
CA VAL A 38 1.62 2.74 3.94
C VAL A 38 2.45 2.41 5.19
N LEU A 39 3.55 3.12 5.42
CA LEU A 39 4.35 2.93 6.64
C LEU A 39 3.55 3.31 7.90
N ALA A 40 2.78 4.39 7.84
CA ALA A 40 1.88 4.78 8.92
C ALA A 40 0.82 3.70 9.18
N HIS A 41 0.27 3.07 8.14
CA HIS A 41 -0.68 1.97 8.27
C HIS A 41 -0.09 0.79 9.04
N ILE A 42 1.14 0.40 8.70
CA ILE A 42 1.86 -0.69 9.38
C ILE A 42 2.07 -0.33 10.86
N ALA A 43 2.56 0.89 11.14
CA ALA A 43 2.81 1.35 12.51
C ALA A 43 1.51 1.43 13.35
N LEU A 44 0.43 1.98 12.77
CA LEU A 44 -0.89 2.08 13.41
C LEU A 44 -1.49 0.68 13.64
N GLY A 45 -1.35 -0.22 12.68
CA GLY A 45 -1.79 -1.62 12.79
C GLY A 45 -1.05 -2.36 13.89
N ALA A 46 0.27 -2.20 13.99
CA ALA A 46 1.09 -2.78 15.05
C ALA A 46 0.70 -2.23 16.43
N LEU A 47 0.53 -0.91 16.56
CA LEU A 47 0.05 -0.28 17.79
C LEU A 47 -1.32 -0.83 18.19
N TRP A 48 -2.24 -0.92 17.24
CA TRP A 48 -3.58 -1.45 17.49
C TRP A 48 -3.54 -2.93 17.91
N ALA A 49 -2.71 -3.75 17.27
CA ALA A 49 -2.50 -5.14 17.65
C ALA A 49 -2.01 -5.29 19.10
N VAL A 50 -1.01 -4.49 19.51
CA VAL A 50 -0.51 -4.49 20.90
C VAL A 50 -1.63 -4.13 21.89
N LEU A 51 -2.40 -3.07 21.59
CA LEU A 51 -3.53 -2.66 22.44
C LEU A 51 -4.60 -3.75 22.55
N VAL A 52 -4.90 -4.45 21.46
CA VAL A 52 -5.83 -5.59 21.45
C VAL A 52 -5.29 -6.75 22.31
N LEU A 53 -4.00 -7.06 22.22
CA LEU A 53 -3.38 -8.11 23.05
C LEU A 53 -3.42 -7.78 24.54
N VAL A 54 -3.13 -6.53 24.92
CA VAL A 54 -3.23 -6.06 26.30
C VAL A 54 -4.67 -6.20 26.83
N LEU A 55 -5.66 -5.91 25.98
CA LEU A 55 -7.07 -6.00 26.33
C LEU A 55 -7.65 -7.41 26.21
N ALA A 56 -6.93 -8.36 25.60
CA ALA A 56 -7.43 -9.70 25.27
C ALA A 56 -7.88 -10.50 26.51
N ARG A 57 -7.27 -10.26 27.68
CA ARG A 57 -7.66 -10.91 28.94
C ARG A 57 -9.11 -10.61 29.35
N HIS A 58 -9.58 -9.40 29.03
CA HIS A 58 -10.94 -8.96 29.37
C HIS A 58 -11.88 -8.96 28.16
N GLN A 59 -11.35 -8.86 26.94
CA GLN A 59 -12.14 -8.68 25.72
C GLN A 59 -11.82 -9.77 24.67
N ARG A 60 -11.78 -11.04 25.09
CA ARG A 60 -11.39 -12.19 24.24
C ARG A 60 -12.09 -12.24 22.89
N LYS A 61 -13.40 -11.98 22.84
CA LYS A 61 -14.18 -12.00 21.59
C LYS A 61 -13.67 -10.98 20.58
N GLN A 62 -13.34 -9.77 21.02
CA GLN A 62 -12.82 -8.71 20.13
C GLN A 62 -11.40 -9.02 19.66
N ALA A 63 -10.57 -9.59 20.55
CA ALA A 63 -9.24 -10.05 20.19
C ALA A 63 -9.27 -11.18 19.14
N LEU A 64 -10.23 -12.11 19.26
CA LEU A 64 -10.45 -13.17 18.27
C LEU A 64 -10.92 -12.62 16.93
N ILE A 65 -11.81 -11.61 16.93
CA ILE A 65 -12.26 -10.95 15.70
C ILE A 65 -11.07 -10.28 14.98
N GLY A 66 -10.17 -9.64 15.71
CA GLY A 66 -9.00 -8.95 15.14
C GLY A 66 -7.82 -9.84 14.78
N SER A 67 -7.80 -11.12 15.19
CA SER A 67 -6.60 -11.97 15.05
C SER A 67 -6.23 -12.23 13.60
N LEU A 68 -7.22 -12.43 12.73
CA LEU A 68 -6.99 -12.72 11.31
C LEU A 68 -6.38 -11.53 10.58
N VAL A 69 -6.89 -10.31 10.80
CA VAL A 69 -6.33 -9.10 10.18
C VAL A 69 -4.91 -8.81 10.69
N ILE A 70 -4.64 -9.08 11.98
CA ILE A 70 -3.30 -8.94 12.56
C ILE A 70 -2.34 -9.96 11.94
N ALA A 71 -2.73 -11.24 11.86
CA ALA A 71 -1.88 -12.30 11.33
C ALA A 71 -1.56 -12.09 9.83
N THR A 72 -2.58 -11.77 9.04
CA THR A 72 -2.39 -11.47 7.60
C THR A 72 -1.58 -10.19 7.39
N GLY A 73 -1.77 -9.16 8.23
CA GLY A 73 -0.98 -7.93 8.19
C GLY A 73 0.50 -8.19 8.50
N ALA A 74 0.78 -8.98 9.54
CA ALA A 74 2.14 -9.39 9.88
C ALA A 74 2.81 -10.18 8.75
N ALA A 75 2.08 -11.09 8.10
CA ALA A 75 2.56 -11.81 6.93
C ALA A 75 2.92 -10.87 5.77
N LEU A 76 2.08 -9.86 5.50
CA LEU A 76 2.32 -8.87 4.44
C LEU A 76 3.52 -7.97 4.68
N VAL A 77 3.92 -7.72 5.94
CA VAL A 77 5.18 -7.01 6.23
C VAL A 77 6.39 -7.77 5.70
N TYR A 78 6.35 -9.11 5.71
CA TYR A 78 7.43 -9.96 5.20
C TYR A 78 7.32 -10.22 3.70
N THR A 79 6.13 -10.57 3.20
CA THR A 79 5.94 -10.96 1.80
C THR A 79 5.82 -9.76 0.85
N GLY A 80 5.44 -8.60 1.38
CA GLY A 80 5.00 -7.46 0.60
C GLY A 80 3.63 -7.69 -0.08
N ALA A 81 3.16 -6.65 -0.77
CA ALA A 81 1.90 -6.63 -1.51
C ALA A 81 2.11 -6.84 -3.03
N GLY A 82 3.07 -7.70 -3.39
CA GLY A 82 3.39 -8.03 -4.79
C GLY A 82 2.34 -8.91 -5.47
N PHE A 83 2.49 -9.15 -6.78
CA PHE A 83 1.57 -9.96 -7.57
C PHE A 83 1.41 -11.39 -7.03
N ASP A 84 2.51 -12.03 -6.61
CA ASP A 84 2.52 -13.41 -6.10
C ASP A 84 1.73 -13.57 -4.79
N PHE A 85 1.70 -12.51 -3.98
CA PHE A 85 1.00 -12.48 -2.69
C PHE A 85 -0.31 -11.68 -2.75
N ARG A 86 -0.85 -11.43 -3.94
CA ARG A 86 -2.06 -10.62 -4.09
C ARG A 86 -3.27 -11.26 -3.43
N TRP A 87 -3.34 -12.59 -3.38
CA TRP A 87 -4.38 -13.29 -2.64
C TRP A 87 -4.33 -12.98 -1.13
N LEU A 88 -3.12 -12.86 -0.56
CA LEU A 88 -2.91 -12.53 0.85
C LEU A 88 -3.29 -11.08 1.13
N LEU A 89 -3.00 -10.16 0.19
CA LEU A 89 -3.47 -8.78 0.24
C LEU A 89 -5.00 -8.70 0.28
N TRP A 90 -5.68 -9.39 -0.64
CA TRP A 90 -7.14 -9.41 -0.66
C TRP A 90 -7.75 -10.04 0.58
N LEU A 91 -7.13 -11.11 1.10
CA LEU A 91 -7.52 -11.72 2.37
C LEU A 91 -7.37 -10.73 3.54
N HIS A 92 -6.27 -9.99 3.59
CA HIS A 92 -6.04 -8.96 4.60
C HIS A 92 -7.08 -7.84 4.54
N ILE A 93 -7.39 -7.34 3.33
CA ILE A 93 -8.44 -6.33 3.11
C ILE A 93 -9.80 -6.86 3.59
N ALA A 94 -10.19 -8.06 3.16
CA ALA A 94 -11.45 -8.66 3.55
C ALA A 94 -11.55 -8.83 5.07
N ALA A 95 -10.50 -9.40 5.69
CA ALA A 95 -10.42 -9.56 7.14
C ALA A 95 -10.50 -8.21 7.87
N GLY A 96 -9.87 -7.17 7.35
CA GLY A 96 -9.93 -5.81 7.88
C GLY A 96 -11.33 -5.21 7.82
N VAL A 97 -12.03 -5.35 6.68
CA VAL A 97 -13.42 -4.90 6.53
C VAL A 97 -14.36 -5.63 7.50
N PHE A 98 -14.27 -6.95 7.59
CA PHE A 98 -15.07 -7.73 8.53
C PHE A 98 -14.78 -7.36 9.98
N THR A 99 -13.50 -7.18 10.34
CA THR A 99 -13.09 -6.73 11.67
C THR A 99 -13.68 -5.35 11.98
N ALA A 100 -13.59 -4.40 11.04
CA ALA A 100 -14.13 -3.06 11.24
C ALA A 100 -15.65 -3.07 11.45
N ILE A 101 -16.40 -3.79 10.61
CA ILE A 101 -17.86 -3.93 10.76
C ILE A 101 -18.21 -4.57 12.11
N ALA A 102 -17.56 -5.67 12.47
CA ALA A 102 -17.83 -6.39 13.71
C ALA A 102 -17.54 -5.53 14.95
N LEU A 103 -16.45 -4.76 14.95
CA LEU A 103 -16.10 -3.86 16.06
C LEU A 103 -17.06 -2.66 16.16
N VAL A 104 -17.51 -2.11 15.03
CA VAL A 104 -18.53 -1.05 15.01
C VAL A 104 -19.86 -1.55 15.59
N ILE A 105 -20.30 -2.74 15.18
CA ILE A 105 -21.52 -3.38 15.72
C ILE A 105 -21.36 -3.64 17.23
N ALA A 106 -20.21 -4.19 17.65
CA ALA A 106 -19.93 -4.49 19.05
C ALA A 106 -19.85 -3.22 19.92
N ALA A 107 -19.30 -2.12 19.40
CA ALA A 107 -19.21 -0.86 20.12
C ALA A 107 -20.60 -0.24 20.39
N ARG A 108 -21.60 -0.51 19.53
CA ARG A 108 -22.95 0.09 19.59
C ARG A 108 -22.93 1.62 19.67
N ARG A 109 -21.95 2.26 19.02
CA ARG A 109 -21.79 3.72 19.00
C ARG A 109 -22.12 4.28 17.62
N ARG A 110 -23.12 5.18 17.56
CA ARG A 110 -23.51 5.83 16.31
C ARG A 110 -22.35 6.54 15.61
N SER A 111 -21.47 7.20 16.36
CA SER A 111 -20.31 7.90 15.79
C SER A 111 -19.35 6.97 15.05
N TRP A 112 -19.18 5.72 15.50
CA TRP A 112 -18.33 4.74 14.84
C TRP A 112 -18.96 4.22 13.55
N ALA A 113 -20.28 4.02 13.55
CA ALA A 113 -21.03 3.67 12.34
C ALA A 113 -20.97 4.79 11.29
N LEU A 114 -21.10 6.05 11.72
CA LEU A 114 -20.95 7.20 10.83
C LEU A 114 -19.52 7.30 10.27
N ALA A 115 -18.49 7.05 11.07
CA ALA A 115 -17.11 7.04 10.60
C ALA A 115 -16.87 5.94 9.53
N LEU A 116 -17.37 4.72 9.76
CA LEU A 116 -17.28 3.64 8.79
C LEU A 116 -18.04 3.96 7.50
N ALA A 117 -19.26 4.51 7.61
CA ALA A 117 -20.05 4.92 6.46
C ALA A 117 -19.37 6.05 5.66
N ALA A 118 -18.78 7.04 6.35
CA ALA A 118 -18.01 8.11 5.71
C ALA A 118 -16.79 7.56 4.95
N CYS A 119 -16.06 6.60 5.53
CA CYS A 119 -14.95 5.92 4.87
C CYS A 119 -15.41 5.15 3.62
N GLY A 120 -16.54 4.44 3.70
CA GLY A 120 -17.13 3.73 2.57
C GLY A 120 -17.58 4.67 1.44
N PHE A 121 -18.22 5.79 1.80
CA PHE A 121 -18.63 6.82 0.84
C PHE A 121 -17.43 7.50 0.18
N PHE A 122 -16.40 7.80 0.97
CA PHE A 122 -15.14 8.36 0.47
C PHE A 122 -14.48 7.43 -0.56
N TYR A 123 -14.34 6.14 -0.23
CA TYR A 123 -13.80 5.15 -1.16
C TYR A 123 -14.66 5.04 -2.43
N ALA A 124 -15.98 4.96 -2.30
CA ALA A 124 -16.89 4.88 -3.45
C ALA A 124 -16.76 6.11 -4.36
N GLY A 125 -16.71 7.31 -3.77
CA GLY A 125 -16.49 8.56 -4.50
C GLY A 125 -15.15 8.58 -5.24
N ALA A 126 -14.08 8.14 -4.60
CA ALA A 126 -12.76 8.03 -5.22
C ALA A 126 -12.74 7.02 -6.38
N ALA A 127 -13.35 5.84 -6.19
CA ALA A 127 -13.43 4.80 -7.22
C ALA A 127 -14.26 5.27 -8.43
N ILE A 128 -15.38 5.96 -8.20
CA ILE A 128 -16.19 6.56 -9.25
C ILE A 128 -15.40 7.63 -9.99
N TYR A 129 -14.73 8.53 -9.27
CA TYR A 129 -13.92 9.60 -9.86
C TYR A 129 -12.83 9.03 -10.77
N GLN A 130 -12.07 8.04 -10.28
CA GLN A 130 -11.00 7.40 -11.06
C GLN A 130 -11.52 6.64 -12.29
N ARG A 131 -12.73 6.06 -12.19
CA ARG A 131 -13.36 5.43 -13.35
C ARG A 131 -13.70 6.44 -14.47
N PHE A 132 -14.08 7.66 -14.10
CA PHE A 132 -14.40 8.72 -15.06
C PHE A 132 -13.19 9.58 -15.46
N ARG A 133 -12.14 9.60 -14.65
CA ARG A 133 -10.88 10.32 -14.85
C ARG A 133 -9.69 9.38 -14.55
N PRO A 134 -9.43 8.39 -15.42
CA PRO A 134 -8.33 7.46 -15.22
C PRO A 134 -7.00 8.22 -15.22
N ASP A 135 -6.09 7.83 -14.32
CA ASP A 135 -4.78 8.45 -14.23
C ASP A 135 -3.98 8.17 -15.51
N HIS A 136 -3.59 9.23 -16.23
CA HIS A 136 -2.82 9.11 -17.46
C HIS A 136 -1.41 8.57 -17.21
N GLN A 137 -0.93 8.57 -15.95
CA GLN A 137 0.39 8.01 -15.58
C GLN A 137 0.48 6.49 -15.80
N THR A 138 -0.63 5.78 -15.97
CA THR A 138 -0.60 4.35 -16.30
C THR A 138 -0.57 4.07 -17.81
N ALA A 139 -0.74 5.09 -18.66
CA ALA A 139 -0.73 4.93 -20.11
C ALA A 139 0.66 5.24 -20.66
N ILE A 140 1.31 4.23 -21.23
CA ILE A 140 2.49 4.44 -22.08
C ILE A 140 1.98 5.00 -23.41
N VAL A 141 2.14 6.31 -23.61
CA VAL A 141 1.71 6.99 -24.84
C VAL A 141 2.94 7.41 -25.61
N ASN A 142 3.06 6.94 -26.85
CA ASN A 142 4.12 7.38 -27.74
C ASN A 142 3.89 8.85 -28.13
N PRO A 143 4.95 9.68 -28.17
CA PRO A 143 4.82 11.02 -28.70
C PRO A 143 4.34 10.98 -30.16
N LEU A 144 3.47 11.91 -30.55
CA LEU A 144 2.96 12.00 -31.92
C LEU A 144 4.04 12.46 -32.92
N THR A 145 5.14 13.01 -32.40
CA THR A 145 6.31 13.43 -33.16
C THR A 145 7.35 12.34 -33.15
N VAL A 146 7.72 11.85 -34.33
CA VAL A 146 8.84 10.92 -34.51
C VAL A 146 10.15 11.74 -34.61
N PRO A 147 11.24 11.34 -33.95
CA PRO A 147 12.54 11.97 -34.11
C PRO A 147 12.99 11.97 -35.59
N ALA A 148 13.42 13.14 -36.08
CA ALA A 148 13.85 13.31 -37.47
C ALA A 148 15.27 12.77 -37.71
N THR A 149 16.04 12.59 -36.64
CA THR A 149 17.39 12.00 -36.66
C THR A 149 17.62 11.15 -35.42
N MET A 150 18.60 10.24 -35.47
CA MET A 150 18.98 9.45 -34.30
C MET A 150 19.34 10.35 -33.10
N GLN A 151 19.92 11.53 -33.32
CA GLN A 151 20.33 12.47 -32.26
C GLN A 151 19.16 13.04 -31.47
N GLN A 152 17.95 12.93 -32.00
CA GLN A 152 16.72 13.36 -31.34
C GLN A 152 16.02 12.21 -30.58
N GLU A 153 16.55 10.99 -30.66
CA GLU A 153 16.04 9.83 -29.91
C GLU A 153 16.47 9.88 -28.43
N GLY A 154 15.57 9.51 -27.52
CA GLY A 154 15.83 9.47 -26.08
C GLY A 154 16.33 10.81 -25.52
N ALA A 155 17.47 10.78 -24.83
CA ALA A 155 18.12 11.98 -24.25
C ALA A 155 19.19 12.62 -25.17
N GLY A 156 19.36 12.11 -26.39
CA GLY A 156 20.29 12.62 -27.38
C GLY A 156 21.78 12.46 -27.03
N PRO A 157 22.70 13.05 -27.83
CA PRO A 157 24.14 12.81 -27.75
C PRO A 157 24.83 13.23 -26.46
N ARG A 158 24.17 14.05 -25.64
CA ARG A 158 24.69 14.49 -24.34
C ARG A 158 24.36 13.51 -23.22
N SER A 159 23.52 12.51 -23.50
CA SER A 159 23.20 11.45 -22.55
C SER A 159 24.44 10.58 -22.29
N PRO A 160 24.68 10.16 -21.02
CA PRO A 160 25.70 9.16 -20.72
C PRO A 160 25.40 7.79 -21.36
N PHE A 161 24.17 7.59 -21.87
CA PHE A 161 23.74 6.36 -22.52
C PHE A 161 23.70 6.42 -24.03
N TRP A 162 24.07 7.54 -24.65
CA TRP A 162 24.08 7.64 -26.11
C TRP A 162 24.91 6.51 -26.76
N PRO A 163 24.41 5.81 -27.80
CA PRO A 163 23.21 6.07 -28.60
C PRO A 163 21.93 5.35 -28.13
N SER A 164 21.91 4.77 -26.94
CA SER A 164 20.69 4.19 -26.34
C SER A 164 19.66 5.27 -26.04
N SER A 165 18.37 4.90 -26.17
CA SER A 165 17.24 5.75 -25.79
C SER A 165 17.05 5.84 -24.27
N ALA A 166 17.85 5.12 -23.48
CA ALA A 166 17.81 5.17 -22.03
C ALA A 166 18.08 6.59 -21.49
N ASN A 167 17.26 7.01 -20.54
CA ASN A 167 17.48 8.24 -19.80
C ASN A 167 17.13 8.05 -18.31
N THR A 168 17.79 8.84 -17.46
CA THR A 168 17.45 8.96 -16.05
C THR A 168 16.85 10.34 -15.78
N ASN A 169 16.07 10.46 -14.71
CA ASN A 169 15.52 11.74 -14.28
C ASN A 169 16.59 12.79 -13.89
N VAL A 170 17.85 12.36 -13.73
CA VAL A 170 18.99 13.21 -13.39
C VAL A 170 20.02 13.32 -14.53
N ASN A 171 19.76 12.72 -15.70
CA ASN A 171 20.69 12.61 -16.83
C ASN A 171 22.09 12.08 -16.44
N GLY A 172 22.16 11.23 -15.41
CA GLY A 172 23.37 10.57 -14.94
C GLY A 172 23.41 9.08 -15.31
N ILE A 173 24.56 8.43 -15.04
CA ILE A 173 24.72 6.99 -15.21
C ILE A 173 23.86 6.21 -14.20
N ILE A 174 23.42 5.02 -14.62
CA ILE A 174 22.75 4.02 -13.79
C ILE A 174 23.88 3.20 -13.19
N PRO A 175 23.97 3.09 -11.85
CA PRO A 175 25.06 2.39 -11.22
C PRO A 175 25.01 0.90 -11.57
N SER A 176 26.16 0.27 -11.80
CA SER A 176 26.24 -1.12 -12.29
C SER A 176 25.59 -2.13 -11.35
N ASN A 177 25.63 -1.88 -10.05
CA ASN A 177 25.03 -2.74 -9.03
C ASN A 177 23.50 -2.82 -9.14
N PHE A 178 22.84 -1.82 -9.75
CA PHE A 178 21.41 -1.91 -10.08
C PHE A 178 21.09 -3.11 -10.98
N PHE A 179 22.01 -3.46 -11.89
CA PHE A 179 21.85 -4.60 -12.80
C PHE A 179 22.43 -5.90 -12.24
N MET A 180 23.53 -5.81 -11.50
CA MET A 180 24.27 -6.99 -11.03
C MET A 180 23.74 -7.57 -9.71
N ASP A 181 23.08 -6.78 -8.86
CA ASP A 181 22.60 -7.24 -7.55
C ASP A 181 21.24 -7.95 -7.61
N SER A 182 20.55 -7.90 -8.76
CA SER A 182 19.23 -8.49 -8.92
C SER A 182 19.33 -10.01 -9.10
N LYS A 183 19.06 -10.76 -8.03
CA LYS A 183 18.99 -12.24 -8.06
C LYS A 183 17.98 -12.78 -9.08
N LEU A 184 16.95 -12.00 -9.40
CA LEU A 184 15.93 -12.33 -10.39
C LEU A 184 16.53 -12.50 -11.80
N CYS A 185 17.53 -11.70 -12.16
CA CYS A 185 18.21 -11.85 -13.45
C CYS A 185 18.88 -13.22 -13.58
N GLY A 186 19.42 -13.76 -12.47
CA GLY A 186 20.03 -15.08 -12.40
C GLY A 186 19.06 -16.26 -12.48
N GLU A 187 17.74 -16.03 -12.36
CA GLU A 187 16.73 -17.08 -12.60
C GLU A 187 16.69 -17.48 -14.07
N CYS A 188 16.87 -16.51 -14.98
CA CYS A 188 16.90 -16.74 -16.43
C CYS A 188 18.33 -16.75 -17.01
N HIS A 189 19.27 -16.00 -16.43
CA HIS A 189 20.64 -15.84 -16.94
C HIS A 189 21.68 -16.42 -15.99
N LYS A 190 21.48 -17.68 -15.58
CA LYS A 190 22.25 -18.32 -14.51
C LYS A 190 23.76 -18.32 -14.74
N ASP A 191 24.19 -18.62 -15.96
CA ASP A 191 25.61 -18.68 -16.31
C ASP A 191 26.28 -17.30 -16.33
N ALA A 192 25.57 -16.27 -16.78
CA ALA A 192 26.08 -14.89 -16.76
C ALA A 192 26.05 -14.29 -15.36
N TYR A 193 25.09 -14.70 -14.52
CA TYR A 193 24.95 -14.25 -13.14
C TYR A 193 25.99 -14.88 -12.21
N ALA A 194 26.43 -16.11 -12.48
CA ALA A 194 27.40 -16.84 -11.66
C ALA A 194 28.87 -16.61 -12.05
N GLN A 195 29.14 -15.78 -13.06
CA GLN A 195 30.49 -15.40 -13.51
C GLN A 195 31.14 -14.37 -12.59
#